data_AF-A0AAN4YC71-F1
#
_entry.id   AF-A0AAN4YC71-F1
#
_cell.length_a   1.000
_cell.length_b   1.000
_cell.length_c   1.000
_cell.angle_alpha   90.00
_cell.angle_beta   90.00
_cell.angle_gamma   90.00
#
_symmetry.space_group_name_H-M   'P 1'
#
loop_
_entity.id
_entity.type
_entity.pdbx_description
1 polymer ?
#
loop_
_entity_poly.entity_id
_entity_poly.type
_entity_poly.pdbx_seq_one_letter_code
_entity_poly.pdbx_strand_id
1 'polypeptide(L)'
;MSVSPAYPRTPGSTGTWTFPSVSEFGPPLELSTTGCGYLSGAKAPHPSVYSLFVVLEASPGCLGTELRITDYPLNSFLSDMLSLVTSLNTAGLDTKWLSDRGFINMVLVATLFSLFTVSLCRSIPRSSPSSSPYTQATDLKIHDPTVINANGAYYAYGVGEHIVIHQAPGLAGPWKQIGSVLDKDSIIPKGDRAKPWAPTTIEVKGTFYCYYSVSNAGCRDSAIGVATSQSPGPGGWTDHGAIVQSGTGQGSDEHPFNEVNAIDPAVLVTGDKGHLVFGSYWSGIWQVPLNEDFSSVGNTTGLNAHHLAKHPKTERVNSQDQNPDPLCRDSSGRRPVEGAYISYHAPYYYLWLSWGQCCDYDPNNLPPSGEE
;
A
#
# COMPACT_ATOMS: atom_id res chain seq x y z
N MET A 1 11.67 3.42 0.58
CA MET A 1 11.98 4.02 1.90
C MET A 1 10.82 4.91 2.30
N SER A 2 9.98 4.45 3.23
CA SER A 2 8.96 5.29 3.86
C SER A 2 9.50 5.86 5.17
N VAL A 3 9.34 7.16 5.36
CA VAL A 3 9.57 7.84 6.64
C VAL A 3 8.19 8.01 7.27
N SER A 4 7.97 7.43 8.45
CA SER A 4 6.68 7.60 9.14
C SER A 4 6.57 9.04 9.65
N PRO A 5 5.55 9.83 9.24
CA PRO A 5 5.37 11.17 9.76
C PRO A 5 4.92 11.10 11.23
N ALA A 6 5.56 11.86 12.11
CA ALA A 6 5.09 12.05 13.47
C ALA A 6 3.68 12.68 13.44
N TYR A 7 2.69 12.02 14.06
CA TYR A 7 1.33 12.53 14.11
C TYR A 7 1.27 13.82 14.96
N PRO A 8 0.64 14.90 14.48
CA PRO A 8 0.63 16.18 15.18
C PRO A 8 -0.15 16.10 16.51
N ARG A 9 0.42 16.69 17.57
CA ARG A 9 -0.29 16.94 18.83
C ARG A 9 -1.29 18.09 18.64
N THR A 10 -2.58 17.83 18.82
CA THR A 10 -3.60 18.90 18.94
C THR A 10 -3.97 19.15 20.41
N PRO A 11 -3.91 20.39 20.91
CA PRO A 11 -4.50 20.77 22.20
C PRO A 11 -6.02 20.83 22.09
N GLY A 12 -6.69 20.51 23.20
CA GLY A 12 -8.14 20.30 23.25
C GLY A 12 -9.02 21.49 22.87
N SER A 13 -10.10 21.17 22.19
CA SER A 13 -11.37 21.90 22.27
C SER A 13 -12.51 20.92 22.02
N THR A 14 -13.43 20.86 22.98
CA THR A 14 -14.66 20.06 22.98
C THR A 14 -15.57 20.46 21.82
N GLY A 15 -15.82 19.52 20.91
CA GLY A 15 -16.86 19.63 19.88
C GLY A 15 -17.32 18.23 19.50
N THR A 16 -18.50 17.84 19.94
CA THR A 16 -19.15 16.58 19.55
C THR A 16 -19.53 16.64 18.08
N TRP A 17 -18.83 15.86 17.25
CA TRP A 17 -19.21 15.56 15.88
C TRP A 17 -19.49 14.06 15.76
N THR A 18 -20.76 13.70 15.57
CA THR A 18 -21.16 12.34 15.19
C THR A 18 -20.81 12.11 13.73
N PHE A 19 -19.84 11.24 13.44
CA PHE A 19 -19.54 10.77 12.09
C PHE A 19 -20.38 9.52 11.77
N PRO A 20 -20.95 9.39 10.56
CA PRO A 20 -21.58 8.16 10.13
C PRO A 20 -20.54 7.05 9.92
N SER A 21 -20.97 5.80 10.15
CA SER A 21 -20.20 4.58 9.94
C SER A 21 -19.74 4.46 8.47
N VAL A 22 -18.43 4.34 8.26
CA VAL A 22 -17.86 4.04 6.93
C VAL A 22 -17.86 2.53 6.74
N SER A 23 -18.90 2.03 6.07
CA SER A 23 -18.90 0.73 5.42
C SER A 23 -19.08 1.00 3.94
N GLU A 24 -17.99 0.95 3.16
CA GLU A 24 -17.99 0.72 1.70
C GLU A 24 -16.55 0.90 1.17
N PHE A 25 -15.71 -0.12 1.39
CA PHE A 25 -14.57 -0.34 0.50
C PHE A 25 -15.06 -1.26 -0.63
N GLY A 26 -14.77 -0.90 -1.88
CA GLY A 26 -15.14 -1.65 -3.06
C GLY A 26 -14.48 -3.04 -3.15
N PRO A 27 -14.73 -3.81 -4.22
CA PRO A 27 -14.12 -5.12 -4.42
C PRO A 27 -12.59 -5.04 -4.46
N PRO A 28 -11.86 -6.15 -4.16
CA PRO A 28 -10.41 -6.16 -4.16
C PRO A 28 -9.84 -5.67 -5.49
N LEU A 29 -8.78 -4.86 -5.42
CA LEU A 29 -8.07 -4.41 -6.60
C LEU A 29 -7.30 -5.59 -7.22
N GLU A 30 -7.73 -6.03 -8.40
CA GLU A 30 -6.94 -6.93 -9.24
C GLU A 30 -5.94 -6.09 -10.04
N LEU A 31 -4.64 -6.33 -9.85
CA LEU A 31 -3.62 -5.66 -10.66
C LEU A 31 -3.83 -6.06 -12.12
N SER A 32 -4.11 -5.10 -13.00
CA SER A 32 -4.20 -5.33 -14.44
C SER A 32 -2.82 -5.20 -15.06
N THR A 33 -2.39 -6.21 -15.82
CA THR A 33 -1.17 -6.14 -16.66
C THR A 33 -1.44 -5.60 -18.07
N THR A 34 -2.62 -5.03 -18.31
CA THR A 34 -2.98 -4.42 -19.60
C THR A 34 -3.00 -2.90 -19.47
N GLY A 35 -1.94 -2.24 -19.94
CA GLY A 35 -1.95 -0.78 -20.09
C GLY A 35 -0.64 0.01 -20.02
N CYS A 36 0.55 -0.58 -20.15
CA CYS A 36 1.73 0.18 -20.58
C CYS A 36 2.00 -0.16 -22.04
N GLY A 37 2.02 0.85 -22.90
CA GLY A 37 2.30 0.69 -24.32
C GLY A 37 3.62 -0.03 -24.55
N TYR A 38 3.55 -1.14 -25.28
CA TYR A 38 4.71 -1.76 -25.89
C TYR A 38 5.36 -0.77 -26.86
N LEU A 39 6.59 -0.34 -26.58
CA LEU A 39 7.54 -0.09 -27.66
C LEU A 39 8.27 -1.40 -27.91
N SER A 40 8.07 -1.93 -29.12
CA SER A 40 8.64 -3.19 -29.59
C SER A 40 10.17 -3.15 -29.61
N GLY A 41 10.82 -4.06 -28.90
CA GLY A 41 12.25 -4.31 -29.07
C GLY A 41 12.83 -5.23 -27.98
N ALA A 42 13.04 -6.49 -28.35
CA ALA A 42 13.80 -7.53 -27.64
C ALA A 42 13.15 -8.24 -26.42
N LYS A 43 13.20 -9.57 -26.49
CA LYS A 43 12.89 -10.55 -25.44
C LYS A 43 13.68 -10.24 -24.17
N ALA A 44 13.02 -10.05 -23.03
CA ALA A 44 13.64 -10.07 -21.71
C ALA A 44 13.29 -11.37 -20.96
N PRO A 45 14.27 -12.11 -20.43
CA PRO A 45 14.03 -13.14 -19.42
C PRO A 45 14.15 -12.52 -18.00
N HIS A 46 13.27 -12.95 -17.10
CA HIS A 46 13.31 -12.83 -15.62
C HIS A 46 12.57 -11.66 -14.92
N PRO A 47 11.94 -11.93 -13.75
CA PRO A 47 11.15 -10.96 -12.99
C PRO A 47 12.01 -10.26 -11.92
N SER A 48 12.25 -8.96 -12.10
CA SER A 48 12.77 -8.07 -11.06
C SER A 48 11.63 -7.54 -10.17
N VAL A 49 11.95 -7.10 -8.95
CA VAL A 49 10.97 -6.54 -8.01
C VAL A 49 10.52 -5.15 -8.48
N TYR A 50 9.22 -4.95 -8.68
CA TYR A 50 8.65 -3.64 -9.06
C TYR A 50 7.80 -3.07 -7.91
N SER A 51 7.91 -1.75 -7.68
CA SER A 51 6.99 -1.01 -6.80
C SER A 51 5.76 -0.59 -7.61
N LEU A 52 4.58 -1.04 -7.20
CA LEU A 52 3.32 -0.72 -7.89
C LEU A 52 2.48 0.27 -7.09
N PHE A 53 1.95 1.29 -7.76
CA PHE A 53 1.13 2.34 -7.19
C PHE A 53 -0.36 1.96 -7.29
N VAL A 54 -1.06 1.90 -6.16
CA VAL A 54 -2.52 1.69 -6.15
C VAL A 54 -3.19 2.78 -5.32
N VAL A 55 -4.14 3.49 -5.94
CA VAL A 55 -4.91 4.58 -5.31
C VAL A 55 -6.20 3.99 -4.73
N LEU A 56 -6.44 4.19 -3.43
CA LEU A 56 -7.70 3.84 -2.78
C LEU A 56 -8.57 5.10 -2.64
N GLU A 57 -9.76 5.06 -3.24
CA GLU A 57 -10.70 6.19 -3.26
C GLU A 57 -11.51 6.25 -1.96
N ALA A 58 -11.68 7.45 -1.39
CA ALA A 58 -12.66 7.71 -0.35
C ALA A 58 -13.40 9.01 -0.71
N SER A 59 -14.67 8.90 -1.11
CA SER A 59 -15.57 10.06 -1.17
C SER A 59 -17.03 9.62 -1.03
N PRO A 60 -17.77 10.10 -0.01
CA PRO A 60 -19.21 10.00 0.04
C PRO A 60 -19.82 11.14 -0.78
N GLY A 61 -20.65 10.78 -1.76
CA GLY A 61 -21.55 11.73 -2.42
C GLY A 61 -21.02 12.42 -3.67
N CYS A 62 -20.65 11.65 -4.69
CA CYS A 62 -20.75 12.11 -6.08
C CYS A 62 -21.30 10.95 -6.93
N LEU A 63 -22.55 11.09 -7.38
CA LEU A 63 -23.03 10.37 -8.56
C LEU A 63 -22.22 10.89 -9.75
N GLY A 64 -21.24 10.11 -10.20
CA GLY A 64 -20.30 10.54 -11.22
C GLY A 64 -19.80 9.38 -12.07
N THR A 65 -20.20 9.39 -13.33
CA THR A 65 -19.77 8.56 -14.44
C THR A 65 -18.24 8.45 -14.53
N GLU A 66 -17.74 7.27 -14.87
CA GLU A 66 -16.33 6.94 -15.15
C GLU A 66 -15.69 8.00 -16.09
N LEU A 67 -14.85 8.89 -15.55
CA LEU A 67 -14.04 9.80 -16.36
C LEU A 67 -12.70 9.11 -16.67
N ARG A 68 -12.68 8.28 -17.71
CA ARG A 68 -11.42 7.85 -18.33
C ARG A 68 -10.79 9.06 -19.02
N ILE A 69 -9.74 9.62 -18.43
CA ILE A 69 -8.80 10.46 -19.18
C ILE A 69 -7.84 9.51 -19.90
N THR A 70 -8.32 8.91 -20.98
CA THR A 70 -7.43 8.59 -22.10
C THR A 70 -7.20 9.88 -22.85
N ASP A 71 -5.97 10.14 -23.33
CA ASP A 71 -5.72 11.18 -24.32
C ASP A 71 -6.72 10.98 -25.47
N TYR A 72 -7.79 11.78 -25.48
CA TYR A 72 -8.76 11.80 -26.57
C TYR A 72 -8.15 12.74 -27.62
N PRO A 73 -7.53 12.23 -28.70
CA PRO A 73 -7.03 13.10 -29.75
C PRO A 73 -8.20 13.92 -30.28
N LEU A 74 -8.02 15.23 -30.51
CA LEU A 74 -9.08 16.11 -31.03
C LEU A 74 -9.81 15.55 -32.27
N ASN A 75 -9.12 14.69 -33.04
CA ASN A 75 -9.66 14.01 -34.21
C ASN A 75 -10.76 12.96 -33.88
N SER A 76 -10.72 12.30 -32.71
CA SER A 76 -11.77 11.35 -32.31
C SER A 76 -13.04 12.06 -31.83
N PHE A 77 -12.92 13.21 -31.15
CA PHE A 77 -14.08 14.04 -30.79
C PHE A 77 -14.85 14.55 -32.03
N LEU A 78 -14.13 14.98 -33.07
CA LEU A 78 -14.75 15.41 -34.33
C LEU A 78 -15.40 14.24 -35.08
N SER A 79 -14.80 13.05 -35.03
CA SER A 79 -15.35 11.80 -35.59
C SER A 79 -16.66 11.42 -34.90
N ASP A 80 -16.71 11.46 -33.57
CA ASP A 80 -17.87 11.06 -32.79
C ASP A 80 -19.02 12.07 -32.92
N MET A 81 -18.69 13.36 -33.01
CA MET A 81 -19.67 14.40 -33.34
C MET A 81 -20.23 14.23 -34.76
N LEU A 82 -19.39 13.87 -35.74
CA LEU A 82 -19.86 13.59 -37.10
C LEU A 82 -20.76 12.34 -37.13
N SER A 83 -20.41 11.28 -36.39
CA SER A 83 -21.20 10.05 -36.33
C SER A 83 -22.56 10.27 -35.66
N LEU A 84 -22.61 11.11 -34.62
CA LEU A 84 -23.85 11.53 -33.95
C LEU A 84 -24.76 12.34 -34.89
N VAL A 85 -24.20 13.28 -35.66
CA VAL A 85 -24.96 14.07 -36.65
C VAL A 85 -25.46 13.17 -37.79
N THR A 86 -24.66 12.18 -38.20
CA THR A 86 -25.04 11.24 -39.26
C THR A 86 -26.15 10.29 -38.80
N SER A 87 -26.11 9.83 -37.54
CA SER A 87 -27.15 8.96 -36.97
C SER A 87 -28.49 9.68 -36.79
N LEU A 88 -28.46 10.96 -36.42
CA LEU A 88 -29.64 11.82 -36.32
C LEU A 88 -30.30 12.08 -37.69
N ASN A 89 -29.51 12.16 -38.78
CA ASN A 89 -30.03 12.28 -40.14
C ASN A 89 -30.66 10.98 -40.67
N THR A 90 -30.18 9.81 -40.25
CA THR A 90 -30.75 8.50 -40.66
C THR A 90 -32.05 8.14 -39.92
N ALA A 91 -32.35 8.78 -38.80
CA ALA A 91 -33.52 8.48 -37.97
C ALA A 91 -34.85 9.14 -38.44
N GLY A 92 -34.83 9.89 -39.55
CA GLY A 92 -36.05 10.51 -40.11
C GLY A 92 -36.74 11.52 -39.19
N LEU A 93 -36.04 12.03 -38.18
CA LEU A 93 -36.55 13.03 -37.24
C LEU A 93 -36.62 14.41 -37.93
N ASP A 94 -37.73 15.13 -37.74
CA ASP A 94 -37.92 16.49 -38.27
C ASP A 94 -36.78 17.39 -37.78
N THR A 95 -35.91 17.84 -38.69
CA THR A 95 -34.71 18.62 -38.40
C THR A 95 -34.98 20.12 -38.26
N LYS A 96 -36.25 20.58 -38.33
CA LYS A 96 -36.58 22.01 -38.19
C LYS A 96 -36.06 22.64 -36.90
N TRP A 97 -36.03 21.90 -35.79
CA TRP A 97 -35.50 22.36 -34.51
C TRP A 97 -33.98 22.68 -34.53
N LEU A 98 -33.21 22.08 -35.44
CA LEU A 98 -31.77 22.40 -35.62
C LEU A 98 -31.57 23.82 -36.20
N SER A 99 -32.59 24.36 -36.88
CA SER A 99 -32.59 25.73 -37.41
C SER A 99 -33.21 26.76 -36.45
N ASP A 100 -33.72 26.32 -35.29
CA ASP A 100 -34.26 27.22 -34.29
C ASP A 100 -33.10 28.01 -33.64
N ARG A 101 -33.21 29.34 -33.69
CA ARG A 101 -32.23 30.25 -33.08
C ARG A 101 -32.03 29.95 -31.59
N GLY A 102 -33.04 29.43 -30.90
CA GLY A 102 -32.94 29.00 -29.50
C GLY A 102 -31.98 27.82 -29.30
N PHE A 103 -32.05 26.82 -30.17
CA PHE A 103 -31.18 25.63 -30.10
C PHE A 103 -29.73 25.97 -30.48
N ILE A 104 -29.54 26.76 -31.53
CA ILE A 104 -28.21 27.23 -31.96
C ILE A 104 -27.53 28.02 -30.83
N ASN A 105 -28.27 28.92 -30.17
CA ASN A 105 -27.75 29.68 -29.04
C ASN A 105 -27.41 28.78 -27.83
N MET A 106 -28.22 27.76 -27.54
CA MET A 106 -27.95 26.80 -26.45
C MET A 106 -26.67 26.00 -26.70
N VAL A 107 -26.48 25.50 -27.93
CA VAL A 107 -25.27 24.75 -28.31
C VAL A 107 -24.04 25.66 -28.27
N LEU A 108 -24.14 26.91 -28.75
CA LEU A 108 -23.07 27.91 -28.67
C LEU A 108 -22.68 28.25 -27.23
N VAL A 109 -23.66 28.44 -26.35
CA VAL A 109 -23.40 28.71 -24.92
C VAL A 109 -22.74 27.50 -24.26
N ALA A 110 -23.21 26.28 -24.52
CA ALA A 110 -22.60 25.07 -23.99
C ALA A 110 -21.15 24.88 -24.49
N THR A 111 -20.88 25.11 -25.78
CA THR A 111 -19.52 25.02 -26.33
C THR A 111 -18.60 26.11 -25.79
N LEU A 112 -19.08 27.35 -25.68
CA LEU A 112 -18.30 28.44 -25.06
C LEU A 112 -18.01 28.17 -23.58
N PHE A 113 -18.97 27.59 -22.85
CA PHE A 113 -18.77 27.21 -21.44
C PHE A 113 -17.76 26.06 -21.31
N SER A 114 -17.82 25.04 -22.16
CA SER A 114 -16.81 23.97 -22.22
C SER A 114 -15.41 24.48 -22.62
N LEU A 115 -15.32 25.41 -23.57
CA LEU A 115 -14.04 26.02 -23.95
C LEU A 115 -13.47 26.87 -22.80
N PHE A 116 -14.34 27.56 -22.05
CA PHE A 116 -13.95 28.35 -20.89
C PHE A 116 -13.45 27.47 -19.74
N THR A 117 -14.11 26.34 -19.44
CA THR A 117 -13.66 25.40 -18.40
C THR A 117 -12.33 24.72 -18.76
N VAL A 118 -12.14 24.33 -20.03
CA VAL A 118 -10.85 23.78 -20.50
C VAL A 118 -9.73 24.84 -20.42
N SER A 119 -10.03 26.10 -20.74
CA SER A 119 -9.07 27.20 -20.62
C SER A 119 -8.72 27.51 -19.16
N LEU A 120 -9.68 27.47 -18.23
CA LEU A 120 -9.39 27.59 -16.80
C LEU A 120 -8.51 26.45 -16.30
N CYS A 121 -8.78 25.20 -16.69
CA CYS A 121 -7.96 24.04 -16.33
C CYS A 121 -6.52 24.14 -16.86
N ARG A 122 -6.29 24.75 -18.03
CA ARG A 122 -4.95 25.02 -18.57
C ARG A 122 -4.23 26.18 -17.90
N SER A 123 -4.96 27.06 -17.21
CA SER A 123 -4.42 28.25 -16.55
C SER A 123 -3.97 27.97 -15.11
N ILE A 124 -4.23 26.77 -14.59
CA ILE A 124 -3.64 26.31 -13.33
C ILE A 124 -2.16 26.07 -13.61
N PRO A 125 -1.23 26.85 -13.02
CA PRO A 125 0.19 26.57 -13.17
C PRO A 125 0.45 25.16 -12.62
N ARG A 126 0.73 24.21 -13.51
CA ARG A 126 1.38 22.96 -13.10
C ARG A 126 2.70 23.38 -12.50
N SER A 127 2.89 23.13 -11.21
CA SER A 127 4.23 23.09 -10.64
C SER A 127 5.06 22.20 -11.55
N SER A 128 6.15 22.75 -12.10
CA SER A 128 7.19 21.92 -12.69
C SER A 128 7.51 20.84 -11.66
N PRO A 129 7.62 19.56 -12.06
CA PRO A 129 8.06 18.54 -11.13
C PRO A 129 9.38 19.05 -10.56
N SER A 130 9.40 19.34 -9.26
CA SER A 130 10.66 19.51 -8.54
C SER A 130 11.49 18.29 -8.92
N SER A 131 12.73 18.49 -9.38
CA SER A 131 13.68 17.40 -9.58
C SER A 131 13.47 16.42 -8.43
N SER A 132 13.00 15.21 -8.75
CA SER A 132 12.70 14.20 -7.73
C SER A 132 13.88 14.21 -6.76
N PRO A 133 13.68 14.44 -5.45
CA PRO A 133 14.81 14.48 -4.54
C PRO A 133 15.58 13.18 -4.78
N TYR A 134 16.82 13.32 -5.25
CA TYR A 134 17.68 12.17 -5.52
C TYR A 134 17.62 11.26 -4.30
N THR A 135 17.55 9.95 -4.55
CA THR A 135 17.74 8.94 -3.51
C THR A 135 19.00 9.33 -2.73
N GLN A 136 18.83 9.70 -1.46
CA GLN A 136 19.95 10.06 -0.61
C GLN A 136 20.70 8.75 -0.33
N ALA A 137 21.81 8.55 -1.05
CA ALA A 137 22.65 7.39 -0.87
C ALA A 137 23.10 7.32 0.60
N THR A 138 22.96 6.14 1.19
CA THR A 138 23.32 5.86 2.58
C THR A 138 24.19 4.60 2.62
N ASP A 139 25.04 4.49 3.63
CA ASP A 139 25.84 3.31 3.91
C ASP A 139 25.09 2.23 4.69
N LEU A 140 23.85 2.51 5.10
CA LEU A 140 23.00 1.57 5.84
C LEU A 140 22.64 0.34 5.01
N LYS A 141 23.14 -0.82 5.44
CA LYS A 141 22.75 -2.13 4.92
C LYS A 141 21.71 -2.73 5.86
N ILE A 142 20.48 -2.83 5.40
CA ILE A 142 19.35 -3.24 6.20
C ILE A 142 18.32 -3.98 5.33
N HIS A 143 17.65 -4.96 5.91
CA HIS A 143 16.54 -5.69 5.28
C HIS A 143 15.23 -5.31 5.97
N ASP A 144 14.18 -5.13 5.16
CA ASP A 144 12.84 -4.70 5.56
C ASP A 144 12.81 -3.54 6.58
N PRO A 145 13.40 -2.38 6.24
CA PRO A 145 13.53 -1.31 7.22
C PRO A 145 12.23 -0.53 7.45
N THR A 146 11.99 -0.16 8.71
CA THR A 146 11.14 1.00 9.05
C THR A 146 11.99 2.11 9.62
N VAL A 147 11.76 3.35 9.19
CA VAL A 147 12.49 4.54 9.65
C VAL A 147 11.55 5.55 10.29
N ILE A 148 11.89 5.99 11.50
CA ILE A 148 11.19 7.08 12.21
C ILE A 148 12.16 8.22 12.54
N ASN A 149 11.63 9.43 12.68
CA ASN A 149 12.35 10.56 13.28
C ASN A 149 11.80 10.79 14.69
N ALA A 150 12.67 10.70 15.69
CA ALA A 150 12.32 10.91 17.09
C ALA A 150 13.48 11.57 17.83
N ASN A 151 13.18 12.45 18.79
CA ASN A 151 14.19 13.09 19.66
C ASN A 151 15.36 13.76 18.91
N GLY A 152 15.13 14.28 17.70
CA GLY A 152 16.15 14.95 16.89
C GLY A 152 17.11 14.01 16.15
N ALA A 153 16.80 12.72 16.08
CA ALA A 153 17.56 11.71 15.33
C ALA A 153 16.63 10.82 14.50
N TYR A 154 17.21 10.10 13.55
CA TYR A 154 16.54 9.05 12.79
C TYR A 154 16.87 7.69 13.39
N TYR A 155 15.87 6.82 13.49
CA TYR A 155 16.00 5.44 13.93
C TYR A 155 15.51 4.51 12.83
N ALA A 156 16.29 3.49 12.49
CA ALA A 156 15.94 2.47 11.52
C ALA A 156 15.89 1.10 12.21
N TYR A 157 14.77 0.41 12.08
CA TYR A 157 14.52 -0.92 12.61
C TYR A 157 14.53 -1.88 11.44
N GLY A 158 15.20 -3.03 11.55
CA GLY A 158 15.25 -3.99 10.46
C GLY A 158 15.48 -5.42 10.93
N VAL A 159 15.45 -6.34 9.98
CA VAL A 159 15.70 -7.76 10.26
C VAL A 159 17.10 -7.97 10.80
N GLY A 160 17.20 -8.74 11.88
CA GLY A 160 18.45 -9.07 12.55
C GLY A 160 18.17 -9.71 13.90
N GLU A 161 19.22 -10.05 14.65
CA GLU A 161 19.09 -10.61 16.00
C GLU A 161 18.28 -9.65 16.87
N HIS A 162 17.13 -10.15 17.35
CA HIS A 162 16.18 -9.44 18.21
C HIS A 162 15.64 -8.11 17.65
N ILE A 163 15.65 -7.96 16.31
CA ILE A 163 15.27 -6.75 15.56
C ILE A 163 16.27 -5.61 15.81
N VAL A 164 17.19 -5.40 14.86
CA VAL A 164 18.29 -4.43 15.02
C VAL A 164 17.81 -2.99 14.91
N ILE A 165 18.34 -2.12 15.78
CA ILE A 165 18.10 -0.68 15.78
C ILE A 165 19.37 0.04 15.35
N HIS A 166 19.25 0.85 14.30
CA HIS A 166 20.26 1.79 13.86
C HIS A 166 19.82 3.22 14.13
N GLN A 167 20.77 4.11 14.40
CA GLN A 167 20.52 5.54 14.61
C GLN A 167 21.44 6.39 13.72
N ALA A 168 20.91 7.50 13.21
CA ALA A 168 21.66 8.50 12.48
C ALA A 168 21.18 9.93 12.80
N PRO A 169 22.04 10.96 12.65
CA PRO A 169 21.62 12.35 12.74
C PRO A 169 20.80 12.80 11.51
N GLY A 170 20.90 12.08 10.38
CA GLY A 170 20.19 12.36 9.13
C GLY A 170 19.94 11.09 8.32
N LEU A 171 19.03 11.16 7.34
CA LEU A 171 18.70 10.02 6.47
C LEU A 171 19.91 9.51 5.67
N ALA A 172 20.82 10.40 5.27
CA ALA A 172 22.08 10.07 4.61
C ALA A 172 23.13 9.46 5.56
N GLY A 173 22.81 9.31 6.85
CA GLY A 173 23.72 8.78 7.85
C GLY A 173 24.57 9.85 8.56
N PRO A 174 25.74 9.47 9.11
CA PRO A 174 26.21 8.08 9.20
C PRO A 174 25.31 7.26 10.12
N TRP A 175 24.96 6.04 9.72
CA TRP A 175 24.14 5.13 10.51
C TRP A 175 25.01 4.27 11.44
N LYS A 176 24.57 4.09 12.67
CA LYS A 176 25.22 3.20 13.65
C LYS A 176 24.21 2.24 14.24
N GLN A 177 24.52 0.95 14.25
CA GLN A 177 23.74 -0.01 15.04
C GLN A 177 23.96 0.30 16.53
N ILE A 178 22.87 0.57 17.26
CA ILE A 178 22.93 0.96 18.68
C ILE A 178 22.37 -0.12 19.62
N GLY A 179 21.71 -1.14 19.09
CA GLY A 179 21.18 -2.29 19.85
C GLY A 179 20.05 -2.98 19.10
N SER A 180 19.10 -3.54 19.85
CA SER A 180 17.92 -4.26 19.33
C SER A 180 16.65 -3.82 20.06
N VAL A 181 15.49 -4.18 19.49
CA VAL A 181 14.17 -3.97 20.11
C VAL A 181 13.99 -4.94 21.26
N LEU A 182 14.15 -6.24 21.01
CA LEU A 182 13.98 -7.25 22.04
C LEU A 182 15.32 -7.51 22.76
N ASP A 183 15.25 -7.80 24.07
CA ASP A 183 16.43 -8.18 24.87
C ASP A 183 16.71 -9.70 24.81
N LYS A 184 15.79 -10.46 24.22
CA LYS A 184 15.79 -11.91 24.09
C LYS A 184 14.88 -12.34 22.96
N ASP A 185 14.88 -13.63 22.66
CA ASP A 185 13.96 -14.22 21.69
C ASP A 185 12.50 -13.83 21.98
N SER A 186 11.76 -13.55 20.90
CA SER A 186 10.33 -13.26 20.95
C SER A 186 9.59 -14.32 21.78
N ILE A 187 8.61 -13.90 22.58
CA ILE A 187 7.80 -14.83 23.39
C ILE A 187 6.80 -15.63 22.54
N ILE A 188 6.64 -15.28 21.27
CA ILE A 188 5.78 -15.99 20.32
C ILE A 188 6.39 -17.37 20.04
N PRO A 189 5.69 -18.49 20.34
CA PRO A 189 6.23 -19.83 20.19
C PRO A 189 6.09 -20.34 18.75
N LYS A 190 6.63 -19.61 17.78
CA LYS A 190 6.54 -19.90 16.34
C LYS A 190 7.82 -19.47 15.64
N GLY A 191 8.11 -20.00 14.45
CA GLY A 191 9.15 -19.50 13.53
C GLY A 191 10.53 -19.23 14.13
N ASP A 192 11.29 -18.36 13.47
CA ASP A 192 12.56 -17.83 14.00
C ASP A 192 12.31 -16.71 15.02
N ARG A 193 12.34 -17.08 16.30
CA ARG A 193 12.11 -16.17 17.44
C ARG A 193 13.30 -15.27 17.73
N ALA A 194 14.50 -15.68 17.30
CA ALA A 194 15.74 -14.96 17.54
C ALA A 194 15.96 -13.86 16.49
N LYS A 195 15.41 -14.01 15.28
CA LYS A 195 15.50 -13.02 14.21
C LYS A 195 14.12 -12.71 13.61
N PRO A 196 13.24 -11.98 14.32
CA PRO A 196 11.97 -11.54 13.75
C PRO A 196 12.14 -10.65 12.52
N TRP A 197 11.15 -10.67 11.62
CA TRP A 197 11.21 -10.02 10.30
C TRP A 197 10.32 -8.79 10.17
N ALA A 198 10.60 -7.99 9.15
CA ALA A 198 9.79 -6.85 8.69
C ALA A 198 9.21 -5.99 9.83
N PRO A 199 10.07 -5.41 10.70
CA PRO A 199 9.58 -4.58 11.78
C PRO A 199 8.95 -3.30 11.26
N THR A 200 7.77 -2.94 11.78
CA THR A 200 7.16 -1.62 11.62
C THR A 200 7.06 -0.91 12.96
N THR A 201 7.80 0.19 13.07
CA THR A 201 7.76 1.05 14.26
C THR A 201 6.98 2.32 14.02
N ILE A 202 6.04 2.62 14.92
CA ILE A 202 5.27 3.88 14.96
C ILE A 202 5.33 4.50 16.36
N GLU A 203 5.07 5.79 16.45
CA GLU A 203 4.83 6.48 17.72
C GLU A 203 3.36 6.90 17.80
N VAL A 204 2.68 6.51 18.88
CA VAL A 204 1.31 6.95 19.19
C VAL A 204 1.28 7.45 20.62
N LYS A 205 0.87 8.72 20.81
CA LYS A 205 0.68 9.35 22.14
C LYS A 205 1.90 9.19 23.06
N GLY A 206 3.12 9.26 22.51
CA GLY A 206 4.39 9.15 23.24
C GLY A 206 4.87 7.72 23.52
N THR A 207 4.12 6.70 23.11
CA THR A 207 4.55 5.30 23.17
C THR A 207 4.98 4.83 21.80
N PHE A 208 6.13 4.16 21.73
CA PHE A 208 6.64 3.50 20.53
C PHE A 208 6.10 2.09 20.47
N TYR A 209 5.59 1.69 19.32
CA TYR A 209 5.09 0.35 19.02
C TYR A 209 5.91 -0.21 17.88
N CYS A 210 6.57 -1.34 18.08
CA CYS A 210 7.29 -2.09 17.05
C CYS A 210 6.55 -3.39 16.77
N TYR A 211 5.80 -3.42 15.69
CA TYR A 211 5.18 -4.64 15.18
C TYR A 211 6.23 -5.45 14.42
N TYR A 212 6.19 -6.77 14.50
CA TYR A 212 7.18 -7.63 13.87
C TYR A 212 6.61 -8.98 13.51
N SER A 213 7.26 -9.68 12.60
CA SER A 213 6.84 -11.00 12.13
C SER A 213 7.71 -12.10 12.71
N VAL A 214 7.10 -13.25 13.03
CA VAL A 214 7.82 -14.47 13.38
C VAL A 214 7.32 -15.58 12.46
N SER A 215 8.22 -16.17 11.67
CA SER A 215 7.86 -17.09 10.58
C SER A 215 9.02 -18.02 10.21
N ASN A 216 8.77 -18.93 9.26
CA ASN A 216 9.75 -19.75 8.58
C ASN A 216 9.66 -19.51 7.07
N ALA A 217 10.81 -19.50 6.37
CA ALA A 217 10.85 -19.10 4.97
C ALA A 217 10.01 -20.04 4.10
N GLY A 218 9.15 -19.48 3.25
CA GLY A 218 8.26 -20.24 2.38
C GLY A 218 7.07 -20.89 3.09
N CYS A 219 6.84 -20.58 4.37
CA CYS A 219 5.70 -21.04 5.15
C CYS A 219 4.78 -19.88 5.55
N ARG A 220 3.50 -20.19 5.75
CA ARG A 220 2.48 -19.31 6.31
C ARG A 220 2.09 -19.67 7.74
N ASP A 221 2.80 -20.62 8.36
CA ASP A 221 2.71 -20.78 9.81
C ASP A 221 3.48 -19.64 10.47
N SER A 222 2.78 -18.52 10.63
CA SER A 222 3.39 -17.23 10.94
C SER A 222 2.56 -16.45 11.95
N ALA A 223 3.16 -15.44 12.55
CA ALA A 223 2.49 -14.55 13.48
C ALA A 223 3.08 -13.14 13.43
N ILE A 224 2.22 -12.14 13.67
CA ILE A 224 2.64 -10.77 13.92
C ILE A 224 2.52 -10.51 15.41
N GLY A 225 3.60 -10.02 16.01
CA GLY A 225 3.63 -9.53 17.38
C GLY A 225 3.82 -8.03 17.46
N VAL A 226 3.81 -7.51 18.68
CA VAL A 226 4.08 -6.11 18.98
C VAL A 226 4.87 -5.98 20.27
N ALA A 227 5.89 -5.13 20.25
CA ALA A 227 6.61 -4.69 21.43
C ALA A 227 6.40 -3.19 21.64
N THR A 228 6.37 -2.73 22.89
CA THR A 228 6.20 -1.29 23.21
C THR A 228 7.32 -0.74 24.07
N SER A 229 7.71 0.51 23.84
CA SER A 229 8.68 1.25 24.66
C SER A 229 8.30 2.73 24.82
N GLN A 230 8.85 3.37 25.85
CA GLN A 230 8.77 4.82 26.03
C GLN A 230 9.94 5.56 25.36
N SER A 231 10.86 4.82 24.71
CA SER A 231 11.96 5.39 23.95
C SER A 231 12.12 4.69 22.61
N PRO A 232 12.60 5.38 21.57
CA PRO A 232 12.83 4.77 20.25
C PRO A 232 14.08 3.88 20.22
N GLY A 233 14.99 4.02 21.18
CA GLY A 233 16.24 3.28 21.23
C GLY A 233 16.10 1.91 21.91
N PRO A 234 17.23 1.18 22.04
CA PRO A 234 17.29 -0.06 22.80
C PRO A 234 16.95 0.14 24.27
N GLY A 235 16.47 -0.95 24.91
CA GLY A 235 16.11 -0.97 26.32
C GLY A 235 14.70 -0.43 26.59
N GLY A 236 13.98 -1.11 27.49
CA GLY A 236 12.64 -0.71 27.91
C GLY A 236 11.51 -1.19 26.99
N TRP A 237 11.80 -2.06 26.03
CA TRP A 237 10.77 -2.71 25.21
C TRP A 237 10.12 -3.86 25.98
N THR A 238 8.80 -3.90 25.93
CA THR A 238 8.00 -5.02 26.45
C THR A 238 7.36 -5.75 25.27
N ASP A 239 7.69 -7.03 25.11
CA ASP A 239 7.06 -7.93 24.13
C ASP A 239 5.68 -8.38 24.62
N HIS A 240 4.64 -8.12 23.83
CA HIS A 240 3.25 -8.48 24.14
C HIS A 240 2.80 -9.78 23.48
N GLY A 241 3.66 -10.43 22.70
CA GLY A 241 3.36 -11.66 21.98
C GLY A 241 2.54 -11.41 20.72
N ALA A 242 1.89 -12.47 20.23
CA ALA A 242 1.18 -12.47 18.95
C ALA A 242 -0.17 -11.75 19.07
N ILE A 243 -0.45 -10.86 18.11
CA ILE A 243 -1.74 -10.18 17.96
C ILE A 243 -2.58 -10.77 16.83
N VAL A 244 -1.93 -11.35 15.80
CA VAL A 244 -2.56 -12.14 14.74
C VAL A 244 -1.63 -13.27 14.31
N GLN A 245 -2.19 -14.37 13.81
CA GLN A 245 -1.40 -15.51 13.34
C GLN A 245 -2.15 -16.31 12.27
N SER A 246 -1.39 -16.94 11.38
CA SER A 246 -1.86 -17.84 10.33
C SER A 246 -1.21 -19.23 10.50
N GLY A 247 -1.83 -20.26 9.92
CA GLY A 247 -1.35 -21.64 10.01
C GLY A 247 -1.81 -22.32 11.29
N THR A 248 -1.02 -22.24 12.36
CA THR A 248 -1.36 -22.82 13.67
C THR A 248 -1.65 -21.73 14.72
N GLY A 249 -2.38 -22.11 15.78
CA GLY A 249 -2.66 -21.23 16.92
C GLY A 249 -4.06 -20.59 16.87
N GLN A 250 -4.43 -19.92 17.96
CA GLN A 250 -5.74 -19.28 18.11
C GLN A 250 -6.05 -18.29 16.98
N GLY A 251 -7.24 -18.43 16.37
CA GLY A 251 -7.72 -17.55 15.30
C GLY A 251 -7.16 -17.86 13.91
N SER A 252 -6.17 -18.75 13.78
CA SER A 252 -5.55 -19.07 12.49
C SER A 252 -6.47 -19.82 11.51
N ASP A 253 -7.49 -20.53 12.02
CA ASP A 253 -8.50 -21.21 11.22
C ASP A 253 -9.64 -20.27 10.76
N GLU A 254 -9.67 -19.04 11.24
CA GLU A 254 -10.69 -18.04 10.89
C GLU A 254 -10.25 -17.22 9.66
N HIS A 255 -11.21 -16.83 8.83
CA HIS A 255 -10.94 -15.94 7.71
C HIS A 255 -10.60 -14.52 8.22
N PRO A 256 -9.52 -13.86 7.73
CA PRO A 256 -8.70 -14.27 6.58
C PRO A 256 -7.44 -15.09 6.91
N PHE A 257 -7.16 -15.34 8.20
CA PHE A 257 -5.95 -16.03 8.67
C PHE A 257 -5.78 -17.46 8.17
N ASN A 258 -6.88 -18.11 7.80
CA ASN A 258 -6.90 -19.42 7.16
C ASN A 258 -6.44 -19.40 5.69
N GLU A 259 -6.33 -18.21 5.06
CA GLU A 259 -5.86 -18.06 3.67
C GLU A 259 -4.72 -17.04 3.43
N VAL A 260 -4.40 -16.15 4.38
CA VAL A 260 -3.24 -15.24 4.31
C VAL A 260 -1.99 -15.74 5.04
N ASN A 261 -0.81 -15.23 4.68
CA ASN A 261 0.39 -15.32 5.51
C ASN A 261 0.50 -14.10 6.45
N ALA A 262 0.45 -14.31 7.77
CA ALA A 262 0.50 -13.25 8.77
C ALA A 262 1.95 -12.78 9.03
N ILE A 263 2.53 -12.07 8.07
CA ILE A 263 3.82 -11.36 8.17
C ILE A 263 3.73 -9.97 7.51
N ASP A 264 4.81 -9.21 7.55
CA ASP A 264 4.98 -7.87 6.95
C ASP A 264 3.96 -6.84 7.47
N PRO A 265 3.90 -6.62 8.80
CA PRO A 265 2.98 -5.66 9.36
C PRO A 265 3.32 -4.23 8.92
N ALA A 266 2.29 -3.44 8.63
CA ALA A 266 2.30 -1.99 8.60
C ALA A 266 1.10 -1.47 9.37
N VAL A 267 1.19 -0.25 9.90
CA VAL A 267 0.09 0.36 10.67
C VAL A 267 -0.31 1.70 10.10
N LEU A 268 -1.60 1.82 9.79
CA LEU A 268 -2.24 3.06 9.42
C LEU A 268 -3.02 3.60 10.61
N VAL A 269 -2.78 4.86 10.98
CA VAL A 269 -3.55 5.54 12.02
C VAL A 269 -4.45 6.59 11.38
N THR A 270 -5.76 6.48 11.61
CA THR A 270 -6.79 7.40 11.11
C THR A 270 -7.54 8.03 12.29
N GLY A 271 -7.12 9.24 12.69
CA GLY A 271 -7.62 9.86 13.93
C GLY A 271 -7.19 9.02 15.15
N ASP A 272 -8.16 8.53 15.92
CA ASP A 272 -7.93 7.63 17.07
C ASP A 272 -7.99 6.14 16.71
N LYS A 273 -8.19 5.78 15.42
CA LYS A 273 -8.30 4.39 14.98
C LYS A 273 -7.00 3.88 14.38
N GLY A 274 -6.61 2.66 14.73
CA GLY A 274 -5.51 1.94 14.10
C GLY A 274 -6.00 0.86 13.15
N HIS A 275 -5.27 0.62 12.07
CA HIS A 275 -5.47 -0.50 11.16
C HIS A 275 -4.14 -1.20 10.95
N LEU A 276 -4.13 -2.52 11.15
CA LEU A 276 -3.00 -3.38 10.83
C LEU A 276 -3.16 -3.85 9.38
N VAL A 277 -2.16 -3.54 8.56
CA VAL A 277 -2.03 -3.99 7.17
C VAL A 277 -0.92 -5.04 7.15
N PHE A 278 -1.11 -6.15 6.44
CA PHE A 278 -0.15 -7.25 6.46
C PHE A 278 -0.40 -8.20 5.29
N GLY A 279 0.54 -9.12 5.05
CA GLY A 279 0.39 -10.16 4.04
C GLY A 279 1.62 -10.31 3.16
N SER A 280 1.90 -11.55 2.79
CA SER A 280 2.97 -11.91 1.86
C SER A 280 2.57 -13.21 1.15
N TYR A 281 2.51 -13.19 -0.18
CA TYR A 281 2.06 -14.34 -0.97
C TYR A 281 0.62 -14.79 -0.64
N TRP A 282 0.28 -16.06 -0.87
CA TRP A 282 -1.05 -16.65 -0.66
C TRP A 282 -2.20 -15.76 -1.13
N SER A 283 -3.13 -15.40 -0.23
CA SER A 283 -4.29 -14.59 -0.60
C SER A 283 -3.97 -13.11 -0.81
N GLY A 284 -2.75 -12.63 -0.48
CA GLY A 284 -2.30 -11.27 -0.74
C GLY A 284 -2.24 -10.40 0.52
N ILE A 285 -2.54 -9.11 0.34
CA ILE A 285 -2.45 -8.05 1.35
C ILE A 285 -3.82 -7.82 1.97
N TRP A 286 -3.86 -7.84 3.30
CA TRP A 286 -5.05 -7.71 4.11
C TRP A 286 -4.94 -6.57 5.11
N GLN A 287 -6.09 -6.09 5.56
CA GLN A 287 -6.21 -5.11 6.63
C GLN A 287 -7.25 -5.55 7.65
N VAL A 288 -6.93 -5.37 8.93
CA VAL A 288 -7.85 -5.59 10.06
C VAL A 288 -7.76 -4.41 11.05
N PRO A 289 -8.80 -4.14 11.86
CA PRO A 289 -8.77 -3.08 12.85
C PRO A 289 -7.86 -3.44 14.03
N LEU A 290 -7.12 -2.45 14.52
CA LEU A 290 -6.48 -2.47 15.85
C LEU A 290 -7.45 -1.90 16.89
N ASN A 291 -7.35 -2.38 18.12
CA ASN A 291 -7.99 -1.73 19.26
C ASN A 291 -7.26 -0.43 19.63
N GLU A 292 -7.87 0.39 20.48
CA GLU A 292 -7.32 1.68 20.93
C GLU A 292 -6.01 1.55 21.71
N ASP A 293 -5.67 0.36 22.19
CA ASP A 293 -4.40 0.07 22.86
C ASP A 293 -3.22 -0.05 21.89
N PHE A 294 -3.49 -0.19 20.59
CA PHE A 294 -2.54 -0.49 19.52
C PHE A 294 -1.72 -1.79 19.72
N SER A 295 -2.02 -2.59 20.75
CA SER A 295 -1.34 -3.84 21.06
C SER A 295 -2.26 -5.06 20.96
N SER A 296 -3.50 -4.87 20.52
CA SER A 296 -4.43 -5.95 20.20
C SER A 296 -5.28 -5.61 18.98
N VAL A 297 -5.86 -6.64 18.34
CA VAL A 297 -6.79 -6.47 17.21
C VAL A 297 -8.24 -6.47 17.69
N GLY A 298 -9.08 -5.75 16.95
CA GLY A 298 -10.53 -5.77 17.16
C GLY A 298 -11.18 -7.03 16.57
N ASN A 299 -12.44 -6.93 16.17
CA ASN A 299 -13.07 -7.99 15.38
C ASN A 299 -12.40 -8.07 14.00
N THR A 300 -11.76 -9.19 13.70
CA THR A 300 -10.99 -9.45 12.47
C THR A 300 -11.77 -10.24 11.43
N THR A 301 -13.07 -10.44 11.61
CA THR A 301 -13.90 -11.27 10.72
C THR A 301 -14.90 -10.44 9.93
N GLY A 302 -15.43 -11.05 8.85
CA GLY A 302 -16.48 -10.47 8.02
C GLY A 302 -16.09 -9.11 7.42
N LEU A 303 -16.96 -8.11 7.59
CA LEU A 303 -16.78 -6.76 7.02
C LEU A 303 -15.61 -5.97 7.62
N ASN A 304 -14.98 -6.46 8.70
CA ASN A 304 -13.85 -5.79 9.33
C ASN A 304 -12.49 -6.27 8.79
N ALA A 305 -12.46 -7.37 8.03
CA ALA A 305 -11.27 -7.80 7.30
C ALA A 305 -11.39 -7.38 5.84
N HIS A 306 -10.46 -6.53 5.40
CA HIS A 306 -10.45 -6.01 4.03
C HIS A 306 -9.28 -6.61 3.26
N HIS A 307 -9.60 -7.28 2.16
CA HIS A 307 -8.60 -7.72 1.20
C HIS A 307 -8.23 -6.55 0.29
N LEU A 308 -7.00 -6.06 0.40
CA LEU A 308 -6.55 -4.83 -0.25
C LEU A 308 -5.98 -5.09 -1.64
N ALA A 309 -5.12 -6.10 -1.78
CA ALA A 309 -4.44 -6.38 -3.03
C ALA A 309 -3.97 -7.84 -3.13
N LYS A 310 -4.03 -8.41 -4.33
CA LYS A 310 -3.39 -9.69 -4.65
C LYS A 310 -2.71 -9.62 -6.01
N HIS A 311 -1.72 -10.46 -6.23
CA HIS A 311 -1.22 -10.68 -7.59
C HIS A 311 -2.32 -11.36 -8.44
N PRO A 312 -2.64 -10.87 -9.64
CA PRO A 312 -3.77 -11.35 -10.46
C PRO A 312 -3.54 -12.76 -10.99
N LYS A 313 -2.30 -13.06 -11.37
CA LYS A 313 -1.89 -14.33 -11.96
C LYS A 313 -1.23 -15.20 -10.91
N THR A 314 -1.47 -16.50 -10.97
CA THR A 314 -0.73 -17.44 -10.14
C THR A 314 0.52 -17.87 -10.89
N GLU A 315 1.67 -17.75 -10.23
CA GLU A 315 2.94 -18.28 -10.72
C GLU A 315 3.08 -19.70 -10.20
N ARG A 316 2.91 -20.69 -11.09
CA ARG A 316 3.13 -22.09 -10.73
C ARG A 316 4.63 -22.37 -10.77
N VAL A 317 5.18 -22.77 -9.63
CA VAL A 317 6.57 -23.21 -9.52
C VAL A 317 6.58 -24.63 -8.99
N ASN A 318 6.99 -25.57 -9.84
CA ASN A 318 6.96 -27.01 -9.56
C ASN A 318 7.70 -27.44 -8.27
N SER A 319 8.64 -26.64 -7.77
CA SER A 319 9.46 -26.99 -6.59
C SER A 319 8.74 -26.77 -5.26
N GLN A 320 7.87 -25.76 -5.13
CA GLN A 320 7.09 -25.55 -3.90
C GLN A 320 5.93 -26.54 -3.77
N ASP A 321 5.42 -27.05 -4.88
CA ASP A 321 4.39 -28.10 -4.89
C ASP A 321 4.84 -29.41 -4.22
N GLN A 322 6.16 -29.59 -4.03
CA GLN A 322 6.74 -30.80 -3.43
C GLN A 322 6.89 -30.72 -1.90
N ASN A 323 6.65 -29.57 -1.25
CA ASN A 323 6.70 -29.52 0.21
C ASN A 323 5.56 -30.38 0.79
N PRO A 324 5.84 -31.39 1.65
CA PRO A 324 4.79 -32.21 2.23
C PRO A 324 3.91 -31.43 3.22
N ASP A 325 4.42 -30.33 3.80
CA ASP A 325 3.67 -29.49 4.71
C ASP A 325 2.73 -28.54 3.93
N PRO A 326 1.40 -28.65 4.08
CA PRO A 326 0.45 -27.76 3.43
C PRO A 326 0.60 -26.28 3.84
N LEU A 327 1.19 -25.98 5.00
CA LEU A 327 1.47 -24.61 5.45
C LEU A 327 2.74 -24.05 4.81
N CYS A 328 3.52 -24.86 4.10
CA CYS A 328 4.74 -24.45 3.43
C CYS A 328 4.68 -24.65 1.90
N ARG A 329 3.45 -24.68 1.37
CA ARG A 329 3.16 -24.62 -0.06
C ARG A 329 1.87 -23.85 -0.33
N ASP A 330 1.85 -23.10 -1.42
CA ASP A 330 0.62 -22.49 -1.93
C ASP A 330 0.06 -23.31 -3.09
N SER A 331 -0.83 -24.25 -2.79
CA SER A 331 -1.46 -25.12 -3.79
C SER A 331 -2.31 -24.37 -4.83
N SER A 332 -2.65 -23.11 -4.56
CA SER A 332 -3.35 -22.25 -5.52
C SER A 332 -2.41 -21.59 -6.54
N GLY A 333 -1.10 -21.67 -6.29
CA GLY A 333 -0.02 -21.08 -7.08
C GLY A 333 0.43 -19.72 -6.52
N ARG A 334 1.75 -19.46 -6.57
CA ARG A 334 2.38 -18.31 -5.89
C ARG A 334 1.83 -16.99 -6.39
N ARG A 335 1.66 -16.03 -5.48
CA ARG A 335 1.28 -14.65 -5.78
C ARG A 335 2.32 -13.71 -5.18
N PRO A 336 3.40 -13.34 -5.89
CA PRO A 336 4.56 -12.70 -5.27
C PRO A 336 4.31 -11.21 -4.91
N VAL A 337 3.40 -10.94 -3.97
CA VAL A 337 3.11 -9.61 -3.42
C VAL A 337 3.28 -9.62 -1.92
N GLU A 338 3.99 -8.65 -1.36
CA GLU A 338 4.35 -8.57 0.06
C GLU A 338 4.80 -7.15 0.47
N GLY A 339 5.27 -6.97 1.71
CA GLY A 339 5.89 -5.72 2.17
C GLY A 339 5.00 -4.48 2.04
N ALA A 340 3.71 -4.61 2.40
CA ALA A 340 2.75 -3.54 2.21
C ALA A 340 2.98 -2.34 3.17
N TYR A 341 2.70 -1.13 2.70
CA TYR A 341 2.71 0.09 3.51
C TYR A 341 1.64 1.06 3.00
N ILE A 342 0.99 1.82 3.89
CA ILE A 342 0.00 2.84 3.49
C ILE A 342 0.48 4.22 3.91
N SER A 343 0.46 5.16 2.96
CA SER A 343 0.66 6.59 3.23
C SER A 343 -0.59 7.40 2.89
N TYR A 344 -0.85 8.45 3.67
CA TYR A 344 -1.93 9.40 3.38
C TYR A 344 -1.39 10.66 2.69
N HIS A 345 -1.98 11.02 1.56
CA HIS A 345 -1.81 12.33 0.96
C HIS A 345 -3.16 12.79 0.43
N ALA A 346 -3.72 13.82 1.07
CA ALA A 346 -5.09 14.25 0.84
C ALA A 346 -5.42 14.42 -0.66
N PRO A 347 -6.60 13.94 -1.11
CA PRO A 347 -7.64 13.25 -0.34
C PRO A 347 -7.48 11.72 -0.25
N TYR A 348 -6.33 11.14 -0.65
CA TYR A 348 -6.19 9.70 -0.89
C TYR A 348 -5.27 8.99 0.10
N TYR A 349 -5.55 7.70 0.29
CA TYR A 349 -4.60 6.74 0.82
C TYR A 349 -3.93 6.00 -0.34
N TYR A 350 -2.62 5.82 -0.23
CA TYR A 350 -1.78 5.14 -1.21
C TYR A 350 -1.27 3.85 -0.60
N LEU A 351 -1.63 2.72 -1.21
CA LEU A 351 -1.07 1.43 -0.88
C LEU A 351 0.20 1.21 -1.70
N TRP A 352 1.29 0.99 -0.98
CA TRP A 352 2.58 0.57 -1.50
C TRP A 352 2.75 -0.91 -1.19
N LEU A 353 3.32 -1.66 -2.11
CA LEU A 353 3.67 -3.07 -1.92
C LEU A 353 4.86 -3.43 -2.82
N SER A 354 5.56 -4.48 -2.43
CA SER A 354 6.59 -5.12 -3.23
C SER A 354 5.95 -6.20 -4.09
N TRP A 355 6.22 -6.17 -5.40
CA TRP A 355 5.86 -7.25 -6.31
C TRP A 355 7.11 -7.91 -6.88
N GLY A 356 7.23 -9.23 -6.76
CA GLY A 356 8.35 -10.02 -7.28
C GLY A 356 8.91 -10.98 -6.26
N GLN A 357 10.01 -11.66 -6.60
CA GLN A 357 10.72 -12.53 -5.67
C GLN A 357 11.86 -11.76 -5.01
N CYS A 358 11.79 -11.64 -3.68
CA CYS A 358 12.86 -11.09 -2.87
C CYS A 358 14.06 -12.04 -2.73
N CYS A 359 15.01 -11.55 -1.93
CA CYS A 359 15.90 -12.33 -1.10
C CYS A 359 17.08 -13.03 -1.79
N ASP A 360 17.23 -12.84 -3.11
CA ASP A 360 18.45 -13.12 -3.88
C ASP A 360 18.99 -11.81 -4.49
N TYR A 361 19.57 -10.94 -3.65
CA TYR A 361 20.24 -9.73 -4.13
C TYR A 361 21.54 -10.10 -4.86
N ASP A 362 21.53 -10.03 -6.19
CA ASP A 362 22.74 -10.14 -7.01
C ASP A 362 23.15 -8.75 -7.54
N PRO A 363 24.21 -8.13 -6.99
CA PRO A 363 24.66 -6.81 -7.44
C PRO A 363 25.18 -6.82 -8.88
N ASN A 364 25.49 -7.98 -9.45
CA ASN A 364 25.94 -8.10 -10.84
C ASN A 364 24.77 -8.18 -11.83
N ASN A 365 23.55 -8.33 -11.32
CA ASN A 365 22.33 -8.53 -12.11
C ASN A 365 21.24 -7.51 -11.75
N LEU A 366 21.66 -6.29 -11.37
CA LEU A 366 20.73 -5.17 -11.20
C LEU A 366 20.28 -4.67 -12.58
N PRO A 367 19.01 -4.21 -12.72
CA PRO A 367 18.58 -3.51 -13.91
C PRO A 367 19.49 -2.28 -14.17
N PRO A 368 19.73 -1.92 -15.44
CA PRO A 368 20.44 -0.69 -15.78
C PRO A 368 19.78 0.54 -15.16
N SER A 369 20.55 1.61 -14.93
CA SER A 369 20.00 2.84 -14.38
C SER A 369 18.91 3.43 -15.29
N GLY A 370 17.73 3.69 -14.71
CA GLY A 370 16.52 4.12 -15.42
C GLY A 370 15.58 2.98 -15.82
N GLU A 371 15.97 1.72 -15.58
CA GLU A 371 15.16 0.51 -15.77
C GLU A 371 14.82 -0.18 -14.44
N GLU A 372 15.12 0.46 -13.30
CA GLU A 372 14.80 -0.01 -11.95
C GLU A 372 13.31 0.02 -11.60
#